data_AF-A0A957L203-F1
#
_entry.id   AF-A0A957L203-F1
#
_cell.length_a   1.000
_cell.length_b   1.000
_cell.length_c   1.000
_cell.angle_alpha   90.00
_cell.angle_beta   90.00
_cell.angle_gamma   90.00
#
_symmetry.space_group_name_H-M   'P 1'
#
loop_
_entity.id
_entity.type
_entity.pdbx_description
1 polymer ?
#
loop_
_entity_poly.entity_id
_entity_poly.type
_entity_poly.pdbx_seq_one_letter_code
_entity_poly.pdbx_strand_id
1 'polypeptide(L)'
;MVRYILLLLVSFMVFGWGPAGAANPVIPGNIRVDSGYDHIGVVWEISGDDNLNSQMTLEFRPQGSGAWQPAALAMRAYPSLSVNGAPLNLNYWGASALFLEQGVTYDLRLTLTDPDGGGATQVVTGELRAEMVADPAGRQLYVSPGNGGGSGSQGDPFLGLQFAADQAQPGDTFHILPGTYTPFTIETSGNPGSPISFVATASGVIVAGDNTDRGVVTIGRFDAITSHIIVEGLRITNGAWGIDAQNTQDILIRRNQIDNVDFGVYNRRANNWELNQTVCENVIHGRVAWPGSGIP
;
A
#
# COMPACT_ATOMS: atom_id res chain seq x y z
N MET A 1 75.20 61.73 15.97
CA MET A 1 74.15 61.80 14.93
C MET A 1 74.63 61.03 13.71
N VAL A 2 74.15 59.81 13.48
CA VAL A 2 73.77 59.23 12.18
C VAL A 2 72.88 58.03 12.54
N ARG A 3 71.63 58.03 12.06
CA ARG A 3 70.62 56.97 12.24
C ARG A 3 70.88 55.88 11.19
N TYR A 4 70.85 54.61 11.59
CA TYR A 4 70.69 53.48 10.66
C TYR A 4 69.34 52.81 10.93
N ILE A 5 68.52 52.75 9.88
CA ILE A 5 67.17 52.22 9.84
C ILE A 5 67.25 50.70 9.73
N LEU A 6 66.61 50.00 10.65
CA LEU A 6 66.45 48.54 10.64
C LEU A 6 65.30 48.20 9.68
N LEU A 7 65.60 47.64 8.50
CA LEU A 7 64.60 47.11 7.57
C LEU A 7 64.18 45.71 8.04
N LEU A 8 62.94 45.55 8.49
CA LEU A 8 62.34 44.29 8.88
C LEU A 8 61.69 43.66 7.63
N LEU A 9 62.28 42.59 7.11
CA LEU A 9 61.73 41.82 5.98
C LEU A 9 60.64 40.88 6.50
N VAL A 10 59.37 41.23 6.27
CA VAL A 10 58.23 40.36 6.54
C VAL A 10 58.09 39.38 5.37
N SER A 11 58.43 38.12 5.60
CA SER A 11 58.21 37.03 4.65
C SER A 11 56.72 36.68 4.61
N PHE A 12 56.01 37.10 3.56
CA PHE A 12 54.66 36.61 3.27
C PHE A 12 54.76 35.15 2.78
N MET A 13 54.39 34.19 3.64
CA MET A 13 54.07 32.84 3.19
C MET A 13 52.77 32.90 2.38
N VAL A 14 52.89 32.85 1.06
CA VAL A 14 51.76 32.57 0.16
C VAL A 14 51.45 31.09 0.34
N PHE A 15 50.38 30.77 1.08
CA PHE A 15 49.80 29.44 1.03
C PHE A 15 49.29 29.22 -0.40
N GLY A 16 50.02 28.42 -1.17
CA GLY A 16 49.53 27.94 -2.45
C GLY A 16 48.25 27.16 -2.22
N TRP A 17 47.13 27.68 -2.69
CA TRP A 17 45.94 26.88 -2.91
C TRP A 17 46.33 25.79 -3.91
N GLY A 18 46.40 24.54 -3.44
CA GLY A 18 46.32 23.40 -4.34
C GLY A 18 45.01 23.50 -5.13
N PRO A 19 44.91 22.86 -6.31
CA PRO A 19 43.65 22.81 -7.03
C PRO A 19 42.58 22.27 -6.07
N ALA A 20 41.58 23.10 -5.74
CA ALA A 20 40.37 22.61 -5.12
C ALA A 20 39.85 21.48 -6.03
N GLY A 21 39.63 20.28 -5.49
CA GLY A 21 38.93 19.24 -6.22
C GLY A 21 37.67 19.86 -6.83
N ALA A 22 37.34 19.50 -8.07
CA ALA A 22 36.13 20.00 -8.70
C ALA A 22 34.96 19.75 -7.74
N ALA A 23 34.25 20.82 -7.36
CA ALA A 23 33.09 20.70 -6.49
C ALA A 23 32.13 19.69 -7.11
N ASN A 24 31.68 18.74 -6.30
CA ASN A 24 30.78 17.67 -6.72
C ASN A 24 29.40 17.81 -6.05
N PRO A 25 28.74 18.97 -6.21
CA PRO A 25 27.55 19.28 -5.43
C PRO A 25 26.39 18.36 -5.79
N VAL A 26 25.62 17.96 -4.78
CA VAL A 26 24.35 17.29 -4.97
C VAL A 26 23.32 18.25 -5.58
N ILE A 27 22.65 17.78 -6.61
CA ILE A 27 21.57 18.50 -7.30
C ILE A 27 20.25 17.77 -7.00
N PRO A 28 19.34 18.38 -6.21
CA PRO A 28 18.04 17.80 -5.91
C PRO A 28 17.17 17.67 -7.17
N GLY A 29 16.52 16.53 -7.32
CA GLY A 29 15.55 16.23 -8.38
C GLY A 29 14.14 16.08 -7.83
N ASN A 30 13.35 15.21 -8.46
CA ASN A 30 11.96 14.96 -8.08
C ASN A 30 11.86 14.21 -6.75
N ILE A 31 10.81 14.53 -5.99
CA ILE A 31 10.42 13.77 -4.80
C ILE A 31 9.20 12.92 -5.14
N ARG A 32 9.31 11.61 -4.91
CA ARG A 32 8.19 10.68 -4.91
C ARG A 32 7.77 10.38 -3.48
N VAL A 33 6.46 10.37 -3.24
CA VAL A 33 5.85 10.03 -1.95
C VAL A 33 4.97 8.81 -2.17
N ASP A 34 5.18 7.76 -1.38
CA ASP A 34 4.44 6.51 -1.44
C ASP A 34 3.78 6.25 -0.07
N SER A 35 2.46 6.39 0.00
CA SER A 35 1.69 6.26 1.26
C SER A 35 1.15 4.85 1.49
N GLY A 36 1.41 4.32 2.68
CA GLY A 36 0.80 3.10 3.22
C GLY A 36 -0.38 3.39 4.15
N TYR A 37 -0.68 2.43 5.04
CA TYR A 37 -1.67 2.60 6.11
C TYR A 37 -1.10 3.37 7.30
N ASP A 38 0.11 3.04 7.72
CA ASP A 38 0.76 3.53 8.94
C ASP A 38 2.20 4.02 8.69
N HIS A 39 2.56 4.23 7.42
CA HIS A 39 3.87 4.67 7.02
C HIS A 39 3.82 5.44 5.69
N ILE A 40 4.75 6.37 5.52
CA ILE A 40 4.96 7.08 4.25
C ILE A 40 6.42 6.94 3.84
N GLY A 41 6.66 6.35 2.68
CA GLY A 41 7.96 6.30 2.04
C GLY A 41 8.19 7.55 1.19
N VAL A 42 9.43 8.03 1.17
CA VAL A 42 9.86 9.09 0.25
C VAL A 42 11.11 8.65 -0.49
N VAL A 43 11.17 9.01 -1.77
CA VAL A 43 12.38 8.94 -2.58
C VAL A 43 12.67 10.33 -3.13
N TRP A 44 13.88 10.81 -2.93
CA TRP A 44 14.36 12.07 -3.52
C TRP A 44 15.45 11.76 -4.54
N GLU A 45 15.09 11.87 -5.82
CA GLU A 45 16.04 11.73 -6.93
C GLU A 45 17.11 12.80 -6.86
N ILE A 46 18.34 12.44 -7.22
CA ILE A 46 19.47 13.38 -7.25
C ILE A 46 20.35 13.17 -8.49
N SER A 47 21.12 14.20 -8.84
CA SER A 47 22.27 14.11 -9.74
C SER A 47 23.50 14.79 -9.11
N GLY A 48 24.70 14.54 -9.64
CA GLY A 48 25.96 14.86 -8.94
C GLY A 48 26.21 13.91 -7.77
N ASP A 49 26.95 14.37 -6.75
CA ASP A 49 27.35 13.59 -5.57
C ASP A 49 28.10 12.30 -5.96
N ASP A 50 28.98 12.35 -6.98
CA ASP A 50 29.74 11.15 -7.41
C ASP A 50 30.72 10.65 -6.33
N ASN A 51 31.07 11.49 -5.35
CA ASN A 51 31.89 11.15 -4.19
C ASN A 51 31.07 10.61 -3.00
N LEU A 52 29.74 10.56 -3.12
CA LEU A 52 28.81 9.91 -2.19
C LEU A 52 28.90 10.44 -0.75
N ASN A 53 29.10 11.74 -0.59
CA ASN A 53 29.25 12.40 0.72
C ASN A 53 28.05 13.30 1.08
N SER A 54 27.03 13.38 0.23
CA SER A 54 25.75 14.00 0.58
C SER A 54 25.05 13.27 1.74
N GLN A 55 24.07 13.91 2.36
CA GLN A 55 23.24 13.36 3.43
C GLN A 55 21.79 13.81 3.29
N MET A 56 20.84 12.93 3.59
CA MET A 56 19.43 13.30 3.70
C MET A 56 18.89 13.01 5.10
N THR A 57 18.05 13.90 5.63
CA THR A 57 17.17 13.62 6.76
C THR A 57 15.70 13.75 6.34
N LEU A 58 14.84 13.03 7.05
CA LEU A 58 13.39 13.18 6.96
C LEU A 58 12.84 13.43 8.37
N GLU A 59 11.95 14.40 8.46
CA GLU A 59 11.12 14.68 9.63
C GLU A 59 9.65 14.74 9.20
N PHE A 60 8.74 14.47 10.11
CA PHE A 60 7.31 14.48 9.83
C PHE A 60 6.50 15.10 10.97
N ARG A 61 5.27 15.50 10.67
CA ARG A 61 4.26 15.92 11.65
C ARG A 61 2.86 15.83 11.02
N PRO A 62 1.78 15.75 11.81
CA PRO A 62 0.44 15.95 11.28
C PRO A 62 0.35 17.28 10.51
N GLN A 63 -0.34 17.30 9.38
CA GLN A 63 -0.35 18.46 8.48
C GLN A 63 -0.69 19.75 9.23
N GLY A 64 0.17 20.77 9.08
CA GLY A 64 -0.03 22.10 9.66
C GLY A 64 0.00 22.19 11.20
N SER A 65 0.28 21.10 11.92
CA SER A 65 0.19 21.07 13.39
C SER A 65 1.28 20.23 14.05
N GLY A 66 1.54 20.50 15.34
CA GLY A 66 2.54 19.77 16.11
C GLY A 66 4.01 20.12 15.79
N ALA A 67 4.91 19.51 16.57
CA ALA A 67 6.34 19.61 16.37
C ALA A 67 6.82 18.58 15.34
N TRP A 68 7.88 18.91 14.61
CA TRP A 68 8.58 17.97 13.74
C TRP A 68 9.17 16.82 14.55
N GLN A 69 8.95 15.60 14.07
CA GLN A 69 9.46 14.37 14.64
C GLN A 69 10.44 13.72 13.66
N PRO A 70 11.55 13.13 14.12
CA PRO A 70 12.49 12.45 13.24
C PRO A 70 11.86 11.18 12.65
N ALA A 71 12.08 10.95 11.36
CA ALA A 71 11.71 9.71 10.68
C ALA A 71 12.82 8.65 10.76
N ALA A 72 12.64 7.52 10.06
CA ALA A 72 13.70 6.53 9.92
C ALA A 72 14.93 7.10 9.19
N LEU A 73 16.09 6.50 9.44
CA LEU A 73 17.35 6.87 8.79
C LEU A 73 17.20 6.80 7.25
N ALA A 74 17.66 7.86 6.58
CA ALA A 74 17.71 7.87 5.13
C ALA A 74 18.85 6.99 4.61
N MET A 75 18.61 6.35 3.46
CA MET A 75 19.55 5.46 2.79
C MET A 75 19.86 5.98 1.39
N ARG A 76 21.14 5.95 1.01
CA ARG A 76 21.62 6.36 -0.31
C ARG A 76 21.62 5.16 -1.28
N ALA A 77 20.90 5.27 -2.39
CA ALA A 77 21.03 4.35 -3.52
C ALA A 77 21.81 5.04 -4.65
N TYR A 78 22.97 4.51 -5.04
CA TYR A 78 23.88 5.11 -6.02
C TYR A 78 24.13 4.19 -7.24
N PRO A 79 24.54 4.71 -8.41
CA PRO A 79 24.45 3.96 -9.68
C PRO A 79 25.28 2.68 -9.74
N SER A 80 26.44 2.67 -9.07
CA SER A 80 27.34 1.51 -9.00
C SER A 80 26.91 0.44 -7.99
N LEU A 81 25.83 0.67 -7.23
CA LEU A 81 25.27 -0.33 -6.33
C LEU A 81 24.81 -1.55 -7.15
N SER A 82 25.39 -2.72 -6.84
CA SER A 82 25.07 -3.98 -7.53
C SER A 82 24.26 -4.91 -6.65
N VAL A 83 23.18 -5.47 -7.22
CA VAL A 83 22.38 -6.52 -6.62
C VAL A 83 22.31 -7.67 -7.63
N ASN A 84 22.57 -8.90 -7.18
CA ASN A 84 22.60 -10.10 -8.02
C ASN A 84 23.51 -9.99 -9.26
N GLY A 85 24.64 -9.27 -9.14
CA GLY A 85 25.67 -9.18 -10.18
C GLY A 85 25.43 -8.13 -11.26
N ALA A 86 24.34 -7.34 -11.18
CA ALA A 86 24.07 -6.24 -12.09
C ALA A 86 23.97 -4.90 -11.32
N PRO A 87 24.43 -3.78 -11.90
CA PRO A 87 24.18 -2.46 -11.33
C PRO A 87 22.70 -2.12 -11.44
N LEU A 88 22.14 -1.50 -10.39
CA LEU A 88 20.75 -1.06 -10.41
C LEU A 88 20.57 0.28 -11.13
N ASN A 89 21.66 1.04 -11.34
CA ASN A 89 21.64 2.35 -11.97
C ASN A 89 20.62 3.32 -11.34
N LEU A 90 20.48 3.26 -10.01
CA LEU A 90 19.60 4.12 -9.23
C LEU A 90 20.41 5.27 -8.63
N ASN A 91 19.84 6.48 -8.60
CA ASN A 91 20.50 7.63 -7.98
C ASN A 91 19.51 8.48 -7.16
N TYR A 92 19.32 8.12 -5.90
CA TYR A 92 18.39 8.80 -5.01
C TYR A 92 18.72 8.57 -3.53
N TRP A 93 18.08 9.37 -2.68
CA TRP A 93 17.92 9.10 -1.25
C TRP A 93 16.52 8.55 -0.97
N GLY A 94 16.42 7.58 -0.05
CA GLY A 94 15.14 7.02 0.40
C GLY A 94 15.01 7.06 1.91
N ALA A 95 13.84 7.40 2.43
CA ALA A 95 13.52 7.36 3.86
C ALA A 95 12.04 7.01 4.08
N SER A 96 11.66 6.76 5.33
CA SER A 96 10.25 6.51 5.67
C SER A 96 9.88 7.11 7.01
N ALA A 97 8.72 7.74 7.08
CA ALA A 97 8.02 8.02 8.32
C ALA A 97 7.18 6.78 8.69
N LEU A 98 7.31 6.29 9.93
CA LEU A 98 6.77 5.01 10.38
C LEU A 98 5.85 5.20 11.59
N PHE A 99 4.98 4.22 11.86
CA PHE A 99 4.09 4.18 13.02
C PHE A 99 3.13 5.38 13.10
N LEU A 100 2.65 5.80 11.93
CA LEU A 100 1.74 6.92 11.77
C LEU A 100 0.29 6.49 11.98
N GLU A 101 -0.58 7.47 12.26
CA GLU A 101 -2.01 7.23 12.41
C GLU A 101 -2.68 7.10 11.04
N GLN A 102 -3.44 6.03 10.82
CA GLN A 102 -4.08 5.77 9.52
C GLN A 102 -5.09 6.86 9.16
N GLY A 103 -5.27 7.12 7.86
CA GLY A 103 -6.22 8.13 7.37
C GLY A 103 -5.84 9.58 7.69
N VAL A 104 -4.66 9.84 8.25
CA VAL A 104 -4.17 11.18 8.58
C VAL A 104 -3.20 11.67 7.50
N THR A 105 -3.30 12.95 7.16
CA THR A 105 -2.34 13.64 6.30
C THR A 105 -1.18 14.20 7.10
N TYR A 106 0.04 13.94 6.64
CA TYR A 106 1.29 14.40 7.27
C TYR A 106 2.05 15.37 6.36
N ASP A 107 2.64 16.40 6.97
CA ASP A 107 3.73 17.15 6.35
C ASP A 107 5.04 16.37 6.54
N LEU A 108 5.84 16.26 5.48
CA LEU A 108 7.13 15.58 5.43
C LEU A 108 8.20 16.60 5.05
N ARG A 109 9.14 16.88 5.94
CA ARG A 109 10.28 17.77 5.70
C ARG A 109 11.51 16.94 5.39
N LEU A 110 11.97 17.04 4.15
CA LEU A 110 13.21 16.43 3.69
C LEU A 110 14.29 17.51 3.66
N THR A 111 15.45 17.21 4.22
CA THR A 111 16.62 18.10 4.14
C THR A 111 17.79 17.32 3.55
N LEU A 112 18.29 17.79 2.41
CA LEU A 112 19.43 17.25 1.69
C LEU A 112 20.60 18.24 1.81
N THR A 113 21.76 17.75 2.23
CA THR A 113 22.99 18.53 2.40
C THR A 113 24.17 17.84 1.75
N ASP A 114 25.18 18.61 1.37
CA ASP A 114 26.41 18.12 0.75
C ASP A 114 27.57 19.07 1.10
N PRO A 115 28.70 18.56 1.64
CA PRO A 115 29.90 19.36 1.91
C PRO A 115 30.46 20.14 0.71
N ASP A 116 30.26 19.65 -0.52
CA ASP A 116 30.73 20.26 -1.77
C ASP A 116 29.76 21.30 -2.34
N GLY A 117 28.63 21.53 -1.64
CA GLY A 117 27.60 22.51 -1.99
C GLY A 117 26.36 21.89 -2.63
N GLY A 118 25.35 22.72 -2.90
CA GLY A 118 24.04 22.25 -3.37
C GLY A 118 23.12 21.87 -2.21
N GLY A 119 22.26 20.87 -2.43
CA GLY A 119 21.22 20.47 -1.47
C GLY A 119 19.99 21.37 -1.45
N ALA A 120 19.00 20.98 -0.64
CA ALA A 120 17.74 21.71 -0.47
C ALA A 120 16.99 21.23 0.77
N THR A 121 16.05 22.04 1.26
CA THR A 121 14.99 21.57 2.15
C THR A 121 13.65 21.71 1.45
N GLN A 122 12.88 20.63 1.41
CA GLN A 122 11.55 20.59 0.79
C GLN A 122 10.54 20.05 1.79
N VAL A 123 9.32 20.59 1.74
CA VAL A 123 8.19 20.06 2.49
C VAL A 123 7.17 19.54 1.48
N VAL A 124 6.85 18.26 1.59
CA VAL A 124 5.82 17.58 0.79
C VAL A 124 4.76 17.01 1.71
N THR A 125 3.61 16.64 1.16
CA THR A 125 2.50 16.06 1.90
C THR A 125 2.30 14.60 1.52
N GLY A 126 1.98 13.76 2.49
CA GLY A 126 1.51 12.39 2.26
C GLY A 126 0.23 12.14 3.04
N GLU A 127 -0.80 11.65 2.36
CA GLU A 127 -2.06 11.22 2.96
C GLU A 127 -2.00 9.71 3.17
N LEU A 128 -2.21 9.25 4.40
CA LEU A 128 -2.25 7.82 4.70
C LEU A 128 -3.58 7.22 4.31
N ARG A 129 -3.53 5.96 3.90
CA ARG A 129 -4.73 5.19 3.60
C ARG A 129 -5.51 4.95 4.90
N ALA A 130 -6.82 5.11 4.85
CA ALA A 130 -7.72 4.60 5.86
C ALA A 130 -8.18 3.19 5.47
N GLU A 131 -8.39 2.33 6.46
CA GLU A 131 -9.04 1.04 6.21
C GLU A 131 -10.47 1.26 5.72
N MET A 132 -10.87 0.45 4.74
CA MET A 132 -12.23 0.46 4.24
C MET A 132 -13.16 -0.08 5.33
N VAL A 133 -14.25 0.64 5.60
CA VAL A 133 -15.26 0.25 6.58
C VAL A 133 -16.62 0.19 5.91
N ALA A 134 -17.47 -0.75 6.35
CA ALA A 134 -18.85 -0.83 5.91
C ALA A 134 -19.57 0.51 6.20
N ASP A 135 -20.40 0.97 5.27
CA ASP A 135 -21.10 2.25 5.40
C ASP A 135 -22.28 2.12 6.38
N PRO A 136 -22.22 2.74 7.57
CA PRO A 136 -23.32 2.65 8.53
C PRO A 136 -24.56 3.45 8.11
N ALA A 137 -24.43 4.38 7.15
CA ALA A 137 -25.54 5.16 6.60
C ALA A 137 -26.20 4.47 5.40
N GLY A 138 -25.53 3.49 4.78
CA GLY A 138 -26.07 2.67 3.71
C GLY A 138 -27.12 1.65 4.20
N ARG A 139 -27.73 0.93 3.25
CA ARG A 139 -28.77 -0.06 3.59
C ARG A 139 -28.15 -1.23 4.35
N GLN A 140 -28.74 -1.56 5.49
CA GLN A 140 -28.35 -2.71 6.31
C GLN A 140 -29.27 -3.88 5.97
N LEU A 141 -28.78 -4.80 5.14
CA LEU A 141 -29.54 -5.89 4.56
C LEU A 141 -29.11 -7.23 5.16
N TYR A 142 -30.01 -8.19 5.28
CA TYR A 142 -29.75 -9.51 5.84
C TYR A 142 -29.88 -10.59 4.77
N VAL A 143 -29.03 -11.60 4.84
CA VAL A 143 -29.02 -12.71 3.87
C VAL A 143 -29.02 -14.05 4.60
N SER A 144 -29.96 -14.93 4.27
CA SER A 144 -30.06 -16.33 4.71
C SER A 144 -29.80 -17.29 3.54
N PRO A 145 -29.48 -18.57 3.79
CA PRO A 145 -29.39 -19.56 2.72
C PRO A 145 -30.68 -19.67 1.90
N GLY A 146 -30.53 -19.93 0.60
CA GLY A 146 -31.64 -20.10 -0.34
C GLY A 146 -31.32 -19.49 -1.70
N ASN A 147 -32.36 -19.19 -2.48
CA ASN A 147 -32.20 -18.72 -3.84
C ASN A 147 -33.36 -17.79 -4.25
N GLY A 148 -33.21 -16.50 -3.94
CA GLY A 148 -34.11 -15.41 -4.30
C GLY A 148 -35.19 -15.09 -3.27
N GLY A 149 -35.68 -13.84 -3.34
CA GLY A 149 -36.78 -13.35 -2.50
C GLY A 149 -36.32 -12.61 -1.25
N GLY A 150 -37.28 -12.35 -0.36
CA GLY A 150 -37.11 -11.53 0.84
C GLY A 150 -37.04 -10.02 0.54
N SER A 151 -37.32 -9.21 1.55
CA SER A 151 -37.14 -7.75 1.52
C SER A 151 -35.72 -7.30 1.89
N GLY A 152 -34.90 -8.23 2.40
CA GLY A 152 -33.56 -7.93 2.93
C GLY A 152 -33.60 -7.38 4.35
N SER A 153 -34.78 -7.27 4.97
CA SER A 153 -34.90 -6.91 6.38
C SER A 153 -34.47 -8.08 7.29
N GLN A 154 -34.18 -7.80 8.57
CA GLN A 154 -33.79 -8.85 9.51
C GLN A 154 -34.86 -9.94 9.70
N GLY A 155 -36.14 -9.56 9.64
CA GLY A 155 -37.27 -10.50 9.78
C GLY A 155 -37.66 -11.21 8.47
N ASP A 156 -37.15 -10.74 7.34
CA ASP A 156 -37.43 -11.25 6.00
C ASP A 156 -36.18 -11.06 5.12
N PRO A 157 -35.11 -11.83 5.40
CA PRO A 157 -33.81 -11.67 4.76
C PRO A 157 -33.87 -12.08 3.29
N PHE A 158 -32.96 -11.53 2.49
CA PHE A 158 -32.69 -12.07 1.17
C PHE A 158 -32.27 -13.54 1.27
N LEU A 159 -32.63 -14.34 0.28
CA LEU A 159 -32.24 -15.74 0.23
C LEU A 159 -31.15 -15.95 -0.82
N GLY A 160 -29.95 -16.31 -0.39
CA GLY A 160 -28.80 -16.57 -1.26
C GLY A 160 -27.92 -15.35 -1.55
N LEU A 161 -26.60 -15.57 -1.59
CA LEU A 161 -25.60 -14.52 -1.79
C LEU A 161 -25.60 -13.96 -3.22
N GLN A 162 -25.90 -14.78 -4.24
CA GLN A 162 -25.98 -14.27 -5.60
C GLN A 162 -27.14 -13.28 -5.76
N PHE A 163 -28.32 -13.59 -5.21
CA PHE A 163 -29.45 -12.66 -5.24
C PHE A 163 -29.10 -11.34 -4.52
N ALA A 164 -28.44 -11.41 -3.37
CA ALA A 164 -27.95 -10.22 -2.68
C ALA A 164 -26.97 -9.39 -3.53
N ALA A 165 -25.99 -10.05 -4.16
CA ALA A 165 -25.03 -9.39 -5.05
C ALA A 165 -25.71 -8.73 -6.27
N ASP A 166 -26.73 -9.37 -6.84
CA ASP A 166 -27.49 -8.84 -7.97
C ASP A 166 -28.34 -7.61 -7.58
N GLN A 167 -28.73 -7.48 -6.30
CA GLN A 167 -29.48 -6.33 -5.77
C GLN A 167 -28.61 -5.22 -5.18
N ALA A 168 -27.29 -5.42 -5.15
CA ALA A 168 -26.36 -4.55 -4.46
C ALA A 168 -26.30 -3.15 -5.08
N GLN A 169 -26.22 -2.16 -4.21
CA GLN A 169 -26.00 -0.75 -4.51
C GLN A 169 -24.83 -0.22 -3.66
N PRO A 170 -24.09 0.80 -4.13
CA PRO A 170 -23.03 1.41 -3.33
C PRO A 170 -23.49 1.78 -1.92
N GLY A 171 -22.70 1.42 -0.91
CA GLY A 171 -22.99 1.61 0.52
C GLY A 171 -23.77 0.46 1.18
N ASP A 172 -24.30 -0.50 0.43
CA ASP A 172 -25.01 -1.63 1.03
C ASP A 172 -24.09 -2.48 1.91
N THR A 173 -24.61 -2.88 3.07
CA THR A 173 -24.00 -3.88 3.93
C THR A 173 -24.91 -5.09 4.05
N PHE A 174 -24.45 -6.23 3.55
CA PHE A 174 -25.09 -7.53 3.66
C PHE A 174 -24.56 -8.26 4.90
N HIS A 175 -25.40 -8.30 5.94
CA HIS A 175 -25.25 -9.09 7.15
C HIS A 175 -25.64 -10.55 6.87
N ILE A 176 -24.65 -11.41 6.69
CA ILE A 176 -24.85 -12.80 6.29
C ILE A 176 -25.06 -13.65 7.53
N LEU A 177 -26.24 -14.26 7.63
CA LEU A 177 -26.62 -15.11 8.74
C LEU A 177 -25.94 -16.49 8.66
N PRO A 178 -25.73 -17.20 9.78
CA PRO A 178 -25.13 -18.53 9.75
C PRO A 178 -25.89 -19.49 8.84
N GLY A 179 -25.16 -20.25 8.04
CA GLY A 179 -25.72 -21.12 7.03
C GLY A 179 -24.71 -21.50 5.95
N THR A 180 -25.09 -22.44 5.10
CA THR A 180 -24.30 -22.84 3.94
C THR A 180 -24.88 -22.23 2.67
N TYR A 181 -24.02 -21.58 1.91
CA TYR A 181 -24.32 -20.85 0.68
C TYR A 181 -23.53 -21.44 -0.48
N THR A 182 -24.10 -21.36 -1.67
CA THR A 182 -23.40 -21.65 -2.92
C THR A 182 -22.44 -20.52 -3.30
N PRO A 183 -21.50 -20.75 -4.24
CA PRO A 183 -20.64 -19.71 -4.77
C PRO A 183 -21.42 -18.54 -5.37
N PHE A 184 -20.82 -17.35 -5.38
CA PHE A 184 -21.44 -16.14 -5.91
C PHE A 184 -20.42 -15.19 -6.54
N THR A 185 -20.92 -14.26 -7.35
CA THR A 185 -20.15 -13.25 -8.08
C THR A 185 -20.65 -11.85 -7.73
N ILE A 186 -19.70 -10.95 -7.46
CA ILE A 186 -19.94 -9.53 -7.19
C ILE A 186 -19.43 -8.75 -8.42
N GLU A 187 -20.33 -8.19 -9.21
CA GLU A 187 -19.95 -7.37 -10.38
C GLU A 187 -20.18 -5.87 -10.16
N THR A 188 -21.04 -5.50 -9.20
CA THR A 188 -21.35 -4.11 -8.87
C THR A 188 -20.27 -3.50 -7.98
N SER A 189 -19.77 -2.32 -8.35
CA SER A 189 -18.84 -1.55 -7.50
C SER A 189 -19.56 -0.78 -6.40
N GLY A 190 -18.90 -0.61 -5.27
CA GLY A 190 -19.20 0.46 -4.33
C GLY A 190 -18.62 1.80 -4.78
N ASN A 191 -18.61 2.77 -3.87
CA ASN A 191 -17.98 4.08 -4.05
C ASN A 191 -16.95 4.34 -2.94
N PRO A 192 -16.00 5.29 -3.14
CA PRO A 192 -15.19 5.80 -2.05
C PRO A 192 -16.06 6.27 -0.89
N GLY A 193 -15.81 5.76 0.32
CA GLY A 193 -16.62 6.05 1.52
C GLY A 193 -17.94 5.27 1.64
N SER A 194 -18.40 4.63 0.58
CA SER A 194 -19.64 3.81 0.55
C SER A 194 -19.40 2.48 -0.17
N PRO A 195 -18.59 1.58 0.41
CA PRO A 195 -18.30 0.28 -0.18
C PRO A 195 -19.52 -0.65 -0.11
N ILE A 196 -19.54 -1.68 -0.97
CA ILE A 196 -20.48 -2.80 -0.85
C ILE A 196 -19.83 -3.86 0.03
N SER A 197 -20.51 -4.25 1.11
CA SER A 197 -19.91 -5.08 2.16
C SER A 197 -20.68 -6.39 2.35
N PHE A 198 -19.97 -7.51 2.30
CA PHE A 198 -20.48 -8.85 2.61
C PHE A 198 -19.83 -9.33 3.90
N VAL A 199 -20.59 -9.30 5.01
CA VAL A 199 -20.06 -9.47 6.36
C VAL A 199 -20.81 -10.58 7.09
N ALA A 200 -20.10 -11.59 7.58
CA ALA A 200 -20.69 -12.60 8.45
C ALA A 200 -21.15 -11.99 9.79
N THR A 201 -22.36 -12.33 10.23
CA THR A 201 -22.86 -11.89 11.55
C THR A 201 -22.28 -12.70 12.71
N ALA A 202 -21.84 -13.93 12.43
CA ALA A 202 -21.22 -14.84 13.38
C ALA A 202 -20.44 -15.94 12.65
N SER A 203 -19.73 -16.77 13.39
CA SER A 203 -19.19 -18.04 12.87
C SER A 203 -20.32 -18.92 12.29
N GLY A 204 -19.99 -19.75 11.30
CA GLY A 204 -20.97 -20.67 10.68
C GLY A 204 -21.58 -20.16 9.38
N VAL A 205 -21.12 -19.03 8.85
CA VAL A 205 -21.35 -18.61 7.46
C VAL A 205 -20.36 -19.33 6.55
N ILE A 206 -20.84 -20.28 5.76
CA ILE A 206 -20.02 -21.13 4.90
C ILE A 206 -20.41 -20.91 3.44
N VAL A 207 -19.46 -20.52 2.59
CA VAL A 207 -19.62 -20.53 1.13
C VAL A 207 -18.93 -21.80 0.63
N ALA A 208 -19.74 -22.79 0.24
CA ALA A 208 -19.27 -24.10 -0.21
C ALA A 208 -19.10 -24.10 -1.73
N GLY A 209 -17.88 -24.33 -2.19
CA GLY A 209 -17.51 -24.32 -3.60
C GLY A 209 -17.89 -25.58 -4.36
N ASP A 210 -18.20 -26.69 -3.68
CA ASP A 210 -18.53 -27.99 -4.30
C ASP A 210 -17.53 -28.45 -5.39
N ASN A 211 -16.24 -28.17 -5.17
CA ASN A 211 -15.13 -28.38 -6.11
C ASN A 211 -15.28 -27.65 -7.44
N THR A 212 -15.90 -26.48 -7.43
CA THR A 212 -15.98 -25.57 -8.58
C THR A 212 -14.60 -25.28 -9.17
N ASP A 213 -14.56 -25.21 -10.50
CA ASP A 213 -13.42 -24.75 -11.30
C ASP A 213 -13.46 -23.23 -11.56
N ARG A 214 -14.19 -22.49 -10.71
CA ARG A 214 -14.28 -21.02 -10.68
C ARG A 214 -13.93 -20.50 -9.27
N GLY A 215 -14.04 -19.19 -9.06
CA GLY A 215 -13.99 -18.62 -7.72
C GLY A 215 -15.17 -19.09 -6.87
N VAL A 216 -14.93 -19.48 -5.62
CA VAL A 216 -16.00 -19.68 -4.63
C VAL A 216 -16.66 -18.34 -4.31
N VAL A 217 -15.85 -17.28 -4.20
CA VAL A 217 -16.29 -15.89 -4.27
C VAL A 217 -15.57 -15.24 -5.45
N THR A 218 -16.31 -14.76 -6.44
CA THR A 218 -15.73 -14.01 -7.56
C THR A 218 -16.02 -12.52 -7.37
N ILE A 219 -14.99 -11.68 -7.47
CA ILE A 219 -15.12 -10.22 -7.43
C ILE A 219 -14.67 -9.69 -8.79
N GLY A 220 -15.61 -9.09 -9.50
CA GLY A 220 -15.39 -8.48 -10.80
C GLY A 220 -15.44 -9.42 -11.99
N ARG A 221 -15.04 -8.88 -13.14
CA ARG A 221 -15.18 -9.48 -14.47
C ARG A 221 -14.02 -9.07 -15.37
N PHE A 222 -13.83 -9.81 -16.46
CA PHE A 222 -12.63 -9.67 -17.30
C PHE A 222 -12.57 -8.38 -18.14
N ASP A 223 -13.69 -7.72 -18.35
CA ASP A 223 -13.91 -6.58 -19.25
C ASP A 223 -14.29 -5.27 -18.54
N ALA A 224 -14.35 -5.26 -17.21
CA ALA A 224 -14.68 -4.07 -16.42
C ALA A 224 -13.94 -4.06 -15.07
N ILE A 225 -13.83 -2.87 -14.48
CA ILE A 225 -13.32 -2.68 -13.12
C ILE A 225 -14.47 -2.86 -12.14
N THR A 226 -14.23 -3.62 -11.07
CA THR A 226 -15.10 -3.70 -9.89
C THR A 226 -14.33 -3.23 -8.67
N SER A 227 -14.90 -2.30 -7.89
CA SER A 227 -14.17 -1.64 -6.81
C SER A 227 -14.98 -1.39 -5.55
N HIS A 228 -14.28 -1.03 -4.47
CA HIS A 228 -14.86 -0.68 -3.17
C HIS A 228 -15.73 -1.81 -2.59
N ILE A 229 -15.12 -2.99 -2.46
CA ILE A 229 -15.79 -4.21 -1.97
C ILE A 229 -15.15 -4.67 -0.67
N ILE A 230 -15.97 -5.02 0.32
CA ILE A 230 -15.54 -5.69 1.55
C ILE A 230 -16.09 -7.13 1.57
N VAL A 231 -15.21 -8.10 1.81
CA VAL A 231 -15.57 -9.50 2.10
C VAL A 231 -14.97 -9.87 3.45
N GLU A 232 -15.84 -10.08 4.44
CA GLU A 232 -15.43 -10.26 5.83
C GLU A 232 -16.10 -11.45 6.54
N GLY A 233 -15.28 -12.21 7.26
CA GLY A 233 -15.77 -13.18 8.26
C GLY A 233 -16.31 -14.48 7.69
N LEU A 234 -16.14 -14.76 6.39
CA LEU A 234 -16.70 -15.94 5.74
C LEU A 234 -15.79 -17.16 5.89
N ARG A 235 -16.37 -18.36 5.99
CA ARG A 235 -15.67 -19.60 5.68
C ARG A 235 -15.86 -19.93 4.20
N ILE A 236 -14.80 -19.86 3.41
CA ILE A 236 -14.81 -20.08 1.95
C ILE A 236 -14.07 -21.38 1.69
N THR A 237 -14.73 -22.38 1.10
CA THR A 237 -14.15 -23.73 1.05
C THR A 237 -14.46 -24.50 -0.23
N ASN A 238 -13.68 -25.54 -0.53
CA ASN A 238 -13.92 -26.53 -1.58
C ASN A 238 -13.98 -25.95 -3.01
N GLY A 239 -12.96 -25.24 -3.51
CA GLY A 239 -12.94 -24.72 -4.88
C GLY A 239 -11.55 -24.52 -5.45
N ALA A 240 -11.42 -24.26 -6.75
CA ALA A 240 -10.13 -23.96 -7.36
C ALA A 240 -9.54 -22.65 -6.79
N TRP A 241 -10.36 -21.60 -6.71
CA TRP A 241 -9.99 -20.31 -6.12
C TRP A 241 -10.95 -19.98 -4.97
N GLY A 242 -10.43 -19.67 -3.78
CA GLY A 242 -11.24 -19.18 -2.68
C GLY A 242 -11.90 -17.85 -3.04
N ILE A 243 -11.07 -16.83 -3.24
CA ILE A 243 -11.49 -15.54 -3.81
C ILE A 243 -10.78 -15.32 -5.14
N ASP A 244 -11.56 -15.17 -6.20
CA ASP A 244 -11.11 -14.83 -7.55
C ASP A 244 -11.41 -13.35 -7.83
N ALA A 245 -10.39 -12.50 -7.70
CA ALA A 245 -10.46 -11.07 -7.93
C ALA A 245 -9.99 -10.75 -9.36
N GLN A 246 -10.86 -10.11 -10.15
CA GLN A 246 -10.64 -9.85 -11.57
C GLN A 246 -10.77 -8.35 -11.86
N ASN A 247 -9.67 -7.71 -12.30
CA ASN A 247 -9.62 -6.26 -12.57
C ASN A 247 -10.11 -5.40 -11.38
N THR A 248 -9.84 -5.81 -10.14
CA THR A 248 -10.41 -5.16 -8.95
C THR A 248 -9.57 -3.98 -8.46
N GLN A 249 -10.24 -2.98 -7.88
CA GLN A 249 -9.59 -1.85 -7.20
C GLN A 249 -10.18 -1.64 -5.82
N ASP A 250 -9.37 -1.22 -4.85
CA ASP A 250 -9.85 -0.83 -3.51
C ASP A 250 -10.76 -1.90 -2.89
N ILE A 251 -10.21 -3.08 -2.59
CA ILE A 251 -10.98 -4.14 -1.90
C ILE A 251 -10.36 -4.47 -0.56
N LEU A 252 -11.20 -4.91 0.37
CA LEU A 252 -10.81 -5.43 1.67
C LEU A 252 -11.30 -6.86 1.83
N ILE A 253 -10.35 -7.77 1.95
CA ILE A 253 -10.58 -9.18 2.25
C ILE A 253 -10.02 -9.43 3.64
N ARG A 254 -10.88 -9.56 4.65
CA ARG A 254 -10.42 -9.75 6.03
C ARG A 254 -11.16 -10.80 6.84
N ARG A 255 -10.47 -11.39 7.81
CA ARG A 255 -11.06 -12.31 8.80
C ARG A 255 -11.80 -13.50 8.18
N ASN A 256 -11.46 -13.87 6.94
CA ASN A 256 -12.03 -15.04 6.30
C ASN A 256 -11.22 -16.28 6.67
N GLN A 257 -11.90 -17.43 6.76
CA GLN A 257 -11.28 -18.74 6.78
C GLN A 257 -11.39 -19.35 5.38
N ILE A 258 -10.28 -19.45 4.66
CA ILE A 258 -10.23 -19.97 3.30
C ILE A 258 -9.52 -21.32 3.32
N ASP A 259 -10.21 -22.41 3.03
CA ASP A 259 -9.62 -23.75 3.12
C ASP A 259 -10.07 -24.74 2.04
N ASN A 260 -9.28 -25.79 1.85
CA ASN A 260 -9.52 -26.79 0.81
C ASN A 260 -9.71 -26.17 -0.60
N VAL A 261 -8.83 -25.22 -0.93
CA VAL A 261 -8.74 -24.56 -2.24
C VAL A 261 -7.37 -24.71 -2.87
N ASP A 262 -7.26 -24.58 -4.20
CA ASP A 262 -5.97 -24.62 -4.89
C ASP A 262 -5.23 -23.27 -4.73
N PHE A 263 -5.96 -22.15 -4.82
CA PHE A 263 -5.49 -20.79 -4.59
C PHE A 263 -6.37 -20.08 -3.56
N GLY A 264 -5.76 -19.42 -2.56
CA GLY A 264 -6.48 -18.71 -1.50
C GLY A 264 -7.21 -17.46 -2.00
N VAL A 265 -6.44 -16.40 -2.26
CA VAL A 265 -6.89 -15.17 -2.92
C VAL A 265 -6.06 -15.01 -4.18
N TYR A 266 -6.70 -14.91 -5.33
CA TYR A 266 -6.02 -14.77 -6.60
C TYR A 266 -6.48 -13.52 -7.31
N ASN A 267 -5.54 -12.60 -7.50
CA ASN A 267 -5.75 -11.38 -8.27
C ASN A 267 -5.23 -11.60 -9.70
N ARG A 268 -6.09 -11.45 -10.70
CA ARG A 268 -5.75 -11.79 -12.09
C ARG A 268 -6.37 -10.83 -13.10
N ARG A 269 -5.94 -11.05 -14.37
CA ARG A 269 -6.13 -10.28 -15.62
C ARG A 269 -4.87 -9.52 -16.01
N ALA A 270 -4.17 -8.92 -15.06
CA ALA A 270 -2.85 -8.29 -15.22
C ALA A 270 -2.83 -7.21 -16.33
N ASN A 271 -3.93 -6.47 -16.46
CA ASN A 271 -4.07 -5.37 -17.42
C ASN A 271 -3.63 -4.01 -16.83
N ASN A 272 -2.91 -4.03 -15.70
CA ASN A 272 -2.51 -2.85 -14.94
C ASN A 272 -3.71 -2.04 -14.42
N TRP A 273 -4.83 -2.72 -14.18
CA TRP A 273 -6.04 -2.13 -13.61
C TRP A 273 -6.20 -2.48 -12.13
N GLU A 274 -5.41 -3.42 -11.63
CA GLU A 274 -5.51 -3.94 -10.28
C GLU A 274 -4.69 -3.10 -9.30
N LEU A 275 -5.33 -2.50 -8.29
CA LEU A 275 -4.65 -1.66 -7.29
C LEU A 275 -5.36 -1.71 -5.93
N ASN A 276 -4.63 -1.37 -4.86
CA ASN A 276 -5.17 -1.25 -3.49
C ASN A 276 -5.96 -2.47 -2.99
N GLN A 277 -5.36 -3.66 -3.12
CA GLN A 277 -5.94 -4.89 -2.60
C GLN A 277 -5.45 -5.12 -1.16
N THR A 278 -6.34 -5.03 -0.19
CA THR A 278 -6.00 -5.26 1.22
C THR A 278 -6.44 -6.65 1.64
N VAL A 279 -5.47 -7.52 1.91
CA VAL A 279 -5.67 -8.89 2.40
C VAL A 279 -5.04 -9.01 3.78
N CYS A 280 -5.84 -9.00 4.84
CA CYS A 280 -5.36 -8.99 6.22
C CYS A 280 -6.18 -9.93 7.10
N GLU A 281 -5.59 -10.45 8.17
CA GLU A 281 -6.31 -11.22 9.21
C GLU A 281 -7.06 -12.47 8.70
N ASN A 282 -6.75 -12.98 7.51
CA ASN A 282 -7.34 -14.21 6.98
C ASN A 282 -6.54 -15.43 7.44
N VAL A 283 -7.21 -16.58 7.57
CA VAL A 283 -6.58 -17.89 7.74
C VAL A 283 -6.74 -18.66 6.44
N ILE A 284 -5.63 -18.98 5.75
CA ILE A 284 -5.65 -19.58 4.41
C ILE A 284 -4.91 -20.92 4.41
N HIS A 285 -5.64 -22.02 4.26
CA HIS A 285 -5.12 -23.39 4.24
C HIS A 285 -5.46 -24.07 2.90
N GLY A 286 -4.56 -23.94 1.91
CA GLY A 286 -4.73 -24.54 0.58
C GLY A 286 -4.46 -26.05 0.52
N ARG A 287 -4.78 -26.66 -0.62
CA ARG A 287 -4.51 -28.09 -0.91
C ARG A 287 -3.05 -28.37 -1.30
N VAL A 288 -2.34 -27.34 -1.75
CA VAL A 288 -0.96 -27.48 -2.24
C VAL A 288 -0.02 -27.69 -1.05
N ALA A 289 0.67 -28.84 -1.04
CA ALA A 289 1.71 -29.11 -0.07
C ALA A 289 2.96 -28.26 -0.38
N TRP A 290 3.52 -27.62 0.64
CA TRP A 290 4.77 -26.84 0.53
C TRP A 290 5.96 -27.60 1.16
N PRO A 291 7.16 -27.57 0.54
CA PRO A 291 7.47 -26.96 -0.76
C PRO A 291 6.95 -27.81 -1.92
N GLY A 292 6.47 -27.14 -2.98
CA GLY A 292 6.06 -27.80 -4.22
C GLY A 292 7.26 -28.39 -4.97
N SER A 293 7.04 -29.43 -5.76
CA SER A 293 8.08 -29.94 -6.67
C SER A 293 8.47 -28.87 -7.69
N GLY A 294 9.78 -28.58 -7.83
CA GLY A 294 10.29 -27.64 -8.84
C GLY A 294 10.43 -26.19 -8.36
N ILE A 295 10.38 -25.94 -7.05
CA ILE A 295 10.77 -24.66 -6.46
C ILE A 295 12.25 -24.79 -6.02
N PRO A 296 13.16 -23.90 -6.46
CA PRO A 296 14.57 -23.97 -6.10
C PRO A 296 14.80 -23.93 -4.59
#